data_AF-X1VT54-F1
#
_entry.id   AF-X1VT54-F1
#
_cell.length_a   1.000
_cell.length_b   1.000
_cell.length_c   1.000
_cell.angle_alpha   90.00
_cell.angle_beta   90.00
_cell.angle_gamma   90.00
#
_symmetry.space_group_name_H-M   'P 1'
#
loop_
_entity.id
_entity.type
_entity.pdbx_description
1 polymer ?
#
loop_
_entity_poly.entity_id
_entity_poly.type
_entity_poly.pdbx_seq_one_letter_code
_entity_poly.pdbx_strand_id
1 'polypeptide(L)' 'MARIEPFEKYSEKYEDWFERNKFVYESEIQAIKELLPKVKKSIEIGVGSGKFAVPLGIKIGIDPSPRMPKIA' A
#
# COMPACT_ATOMS: atom_id res chain seq x y z
N MET A 1 -0.40 -20.07 8.93
CA MET A 1 0.84 -19.37 8.53
C MET A 1 0.48 -18.32 7.49
N ALA A 2 1.16 -17.17 7.46
CA ALA A 2 0.86 -16.08 6.52
C ALA A 2 1.16 -16.50 5.07
N ARG A 3 0.27 -16.15 4.13
CA ARG A 3 0.40 -16.48 2.70
C ARG A 3 1.07 -15.33 1.95
N ILE A 4 2.39 -15.25 2.07
CA ILE A 4 3.18 -14.10 1.56
C ILE A 4 3.92 -14.39 0.24
N GLU A 5 4.03 -15.65 -0.16
CA GLU A 5 4.84 -16.07 -1.33
C GLU A 5 4.56 -15.26 -2.61
N PRO A 6 3.29 -14.94 -2.98
CA PRO A 6 3.03 -14.15 -4.18
C PRO A 6 3.64 -12.74 -4.12
N PHE A 7 3.60 -12.09 -2.95
CA PHE A 7 4.14 -10.75 -2.74
C PHE A 7 5.67 -10.76 -2.61
N GLU A 8 6.26 -11.86 -2.15
CA GLU A 8 7.71 -12.07 -2.17
C GLU A 8 8.24 -12.27 -3.60
N LYS A 9 7.57 -13.11 -4.40
CA LYS A 9 8.05 -13.53 -5.72
C LYS A 9 7.69 -12.57 -6.85
N TYR A 10 6.54 -11.91 -6.75
CA TYR A 10 5.99 -11.11 -7.84
C TYR A 10 5.81 -9.63 -7.45
N SER A 11 6.63 -9.13 -6.53
CA SER A 11 6.56 -7.74 -6.07
C SER A 11 6.69 -6.72 -7.22
N GLU A 12 7.54 -7.00 -8.21
CA GLU A 12 7.70 -6.12 -9.38
C GLU A 12 6.44 -6.05 -10.22
N LYS A 13 5.74 -7.19 -10.40
CA LYS A 13 4.45 -7.21 -11.10
C LYS A 13 3.38 -6.43 -10.34
N TYR A 14 3.44 -6.47 -9.01
CA TYR A 14 2.58 -5.64 -8.16
C TYR A 14 2.86 -4.15 -8.38
N GLU A 15 4.13 -3.73 -8.33
CA GLU A 15 4.53 -2.34 -8.56
C GLU A 15 4.13 -1.82 -9.95
N ASP A 16 4.43 -2.59 -11.00
CA ASP A 16 4.12 -2.29 -12.39
C ASP A 16 2.62 -2.20 -12.68
N TRP A 17 1.76 -2.79 -11.84
CA TRP A 17 0.31 -2.58 -11.97
C TRP A 17 -0.08 -1.12 -11.71
N PHE A 18 0.51 -0.47 -10.70
CA PHE A 18 0.19 0.91 -10.35
C PHE A 18 0.71 1.92 -11.37
N GLU A 19 1.82 1.61 -12.04
CA GLU A 19 2.35 2.44 -13.13
C GLU A 19 1.44 2.37 -14.37
N ARG A 20 1.06 1.16 -14.79
CA ARG A 20 0.20 0.96 -15.96
C ARG A 20 -1.23 1.42 -15.75
N ASN A 21 -1.75 1.35 -14.52
CA ASN A 21 -3.13 1.69 -14.17
C ASN A 21 -3.20 2.98 -13.34
N LYS A 22 -2.36 3.96 -13.69
CA LYS A 22 -2.19 5.20 -12.93
C LYS A 22 -3.51 5.88 -12.53
N PHE A 23 -4.44 6.05 -13.47
CA PHE A 23 -5.70 6.75 -13.19
C PHE A 23 -6.66 5.94 -12.29
N VAL A 24 -6.61 4.60 -12.36
CA VAL A 24 -7.38 3.75 -11.44
C VAL A 24 -6.84 3.90 -10.03
N TYR A 25 -5.52 3.80 -9.87
CA TYR A 25 -4.85 3.99 -8.59
C TYR A 25 -5.11 5.38 -8.00
N GLU A 26 -5.00 6.45 -8.80
CA GLU A 26 -5.31 7.81 -8.34
C GLU A 26 -6.77 7.96 -7.89
N SER A 27 -7.70 7.31 -8.59
CA SER A 27 -9.12 7.30 -8.23
C SER A 27 -9.36 6.58 -6.89
N GLU A 28 -8.67 5.46 -6.64
CA GLU A 28 -8.74 4.74 -5.37
C GLU A 28 -8.19 5.59 -4.21
N ILE A 29 -7.04 6.25 -4.40
CA ILE A 29 -6.47 7.19 -3.41
C ILE A 29 -7.44 8.32 -3.09
N GLN A 30 -8.06 8.93 -4.12
CA GLN A 30 -9.01 10.01 -3.91
C GLN A 30 -10.23 9.54 -3.12
N ALA A 31 -10.82 8.40 -3.50
CA ALA A 31 -11.97 7.84 -2.81
C ALA A 31 -11.68 7.56 -1.32
N ILE A 32 -10.51 7.00 -1.01
CA ILE A 32 -10.11 6.77 0.38
C ILE A 32 -9.92 8.10 1.11
N LYS A 33 -9.26 9.07 0.49
CA LYS A 33 -8.98 10.38 1.10
C LYS A 33 -10.26 11.15 1.46
N GLU A 34 -11.32 11.01 0.68
CA GLU A 34 -12.63 11.61 0.95
C GLU A 34 -13.34 10.99 2.17
N LEU A 35 -13.11 9.69 2.42
CA LEU A 35 -13.71 8.95 3.54
C LEU A 35 -12.84 8.93 4.80
N LEU A 36 -11.53 9.16 4.66
CA LEU A 36 -10.58 9.01 5.75
C LEU A 36 -10.79 10.12 6.81
N PRO A 37 -11.08 9.76 8.07
CA PRO A 37 -11.27 10.75 9.11
C PRO A 37 -9.94 11.43 9.46
N LYS A 38 -10.02 12.72 9.85
CA LYS A 38 -8.85 13.46 10.34
C LYS A 38 -8.46 12.95 11.73
N VAL A 39 -7.46 12.08 11.78
CA VAL A 39 -6.93 11.51 13.02
C VAL A 39 -5.46 11.87 13.21
N LYS A 40 -5.01 11.96 14.47
CA LYS A 40 -3.60 12.23 14.80
C LYS A 40 -2.69 11.02 14.61
N LYS A 41 -3.26 9.81 14.67
CA LYS A 41 -2.54 8.53 14.56
C LYS A 41 -3.37 7.56 13.73
N SER A 42 -2.72 6.91 12.78
CA SER A 42 -3.30 5.90 11.89
C SER A 42 -2.26 4.81 11.64
N ILE A 43 -2.75 3.62 11.29
CA ILE A 43 -1.93 2.47 10.90
C ILE A 43 -2.56 1.80 9.68
N GLU A 44 -1.74 1.43 8.70
CA GLU A 44 -2.15 0.56 7.59
C GLU A 44 -1.78 -0.89 7.91
N ILE A 45 -2.73 -1.81 7.70
CA ILE A 45 -2.54 -3.25 7.88
C ILE A 45 -2.42 -3.89 6.50
N GLY A 46 -1.29 -4.57 6.25
CA GLY A 46 -0.92 -4.98 4.89
C GLY A 46 -0.37 -3.80 4.08
N VAL A 47 0.55 -3.03 4.68
CA VAL A 47 1.08 -1.78 4.08
C VAL A 47 1.81 -2.02 2.75
N GLY A 48 2.25 -3.25 2.48
CA GLY A 48 2.94 -3.58 1.24
C GLY A 48 4.16 -2.68 1.02
N SER A 49 4.28 -2.13 -0.17
CA SER A 49 5.31 -1.16 -0.59
C SER A 49 4.92 0.30 -0.28
N GLY A 50 3.86 0.52 0.50
CA GLY A 50 3.43 1.86 0.90
C GLY A 50 2.65 2.64 -0.15
N LYS A 51 2.16 2.00 -1.22
CA LYS A 51 1.35 2.64 -2.28
C LYS A 51 0.17 3.42 -1.72
N PHE A 52 -0.47 2.97 -0.65
CA PHE A 52 -1.60 3.70 -0.04
C PHE A 52 -1.16 4.54 1.16
N ALA A 53 -0.37 4.00 2.09
CA ALA A 53 0.09 4.73 3.28
C ALA A 53 0.73 6.10 2.96
N VAL A 54 1.67 6.13 2.02
CA VAL A 54 2.46 7.33 1.71
C VAL A 54 1.58 8.50 1.23
N PRO A 55 0.77 8.36 0.16
CA PRO A 55 -0.09 9.45 -0.31
C PRO A 55 -1.22 9.83 0.67
N LEU A 56 -1.63 8.90 1.55
CA LEU A 56 -2.64 9.16 2.58
C LEU A 56 -2.05 9.76 3.88
N GLY A 57 -0.72 9.91 3.97
CA GLY A 57 -0.04 10.46 5.14
C GLY A 57 -0.05 9.54 6.36
N ILE A 58 -0.25 8.24 6.16
CA ILE A 58 -0.19 7.22 7.21
C ILE A 58 1.28 6.88 7.47
N LYS A 59 1.73 7.09 8.71
CA LYS A 59 3.15 6.97 9.08
C LYS A 59 3.54 5.60 9.64
N ILE A 60 2.56 4.77 9.98
CA ILE A 60 2.78 3.47 10.61
C ILE A 60 2.11 2.42 9.73
N GLY A 61 2.85 1.36 9.40
CA GLY A 61 2.34 0.25 8.62
C GLY A 61 2.91 -1.06 9.10
N ILE A 62 2.14 -2.14 8.95
CA ILE A 62 2.59 -3.51 9.23
C ILE A 62 2.31 -4.39 8.01
N ASP A 63 3.23 -5.30 7.69
CA ASP A 63 3.05 -6.28 6.63
C ASP A 63 3.71 -7.62 7.02
N PRO A 64 3.07 -8.77 6.78
CA PRO A 64 3.69 -10.07 7.02
C PRO A 64 4.81 -10.41 6.00
N SER A 65 4.83 -9.79 4.82
CA SER A 65 5.90 -9.93 3.84
C SER A 65 7.10 -9.06 4.24
N PRO A 66 8.29 -9.64 4.51
CA PRO A 66 9.49 -8.86 4.76
C PRO A 66 10.03 -8.14 3.50
N ARG A 67 9.68 -8.57 2.29
CA ARG A 67 10.12 -7.90 1.06
C ARG A 67 9.34 -6.62 0.77
N MET A 68 8.02 -6.64 0.94
CA MET A 68 7.18 -5.52 0.49
C MET A 68 7.56 -4.17 1.14
N PRO A 69 7.76 -4.06 2.48
CA PRO A 69 8.17 -2.80 3.10
C PRO A 69 9.57 -2.33 2.72
N LYS A 70 10.42 -3.19 2.15
CA LYS A 70 11.77 -2.81 1.67
C LYS A 70 11.76 -2.16 0.30
N ILE A 71 10.63 -2.19 -0.41
CA ILE A 71 10.43 -1.51 -1.70
C ILE A 71 10.11 -0.02 -1.47
N ALA A 72 9.53 0.30 -0.31
CA ALA A 72 9.14 1.64 0.09
C ALA A 72 10.33 2.59 0.31
#